data_AF-A0A2S7QI10-F1
#
_entry.id   AF-A0A2S7QI10-F1
#
_cell.length_a   1.000
_cell.length_b   1.000
_cell.length_c   1.000
_cell.angle_alpha   90.00
_cell.angle_beta   90.00
_cell.angle_gamma   90.00
#
_symmetry.space_group_name_H-M   'P 1'
#
loop_
_entity.id
_entity.type
_entity.pdbx_description
1 polymer ?
#
loop_
_entity_poly.entity_id
_entity_poly.type
_entity_poly.pdbx_seq_one_letter_code
_entity_poly.pdbx_strand_id
1 'polypeptide(L)'
;MGTNGNNGTSSTNDLSVPQALELARESEQGAENPAVIRVLENAIETIWGKLQAEPTSYVMTREEFAVFNYFQRRFEGHELAVDARRRYWDSFQGSTESG
;
A
#
# COMPACT_ATOMS: atom_id res chain seq x y z
N MET A 1 -22.93 -31.92 21.84
CA MET A 1 -22.49 -32.53 20.56
C MET A 1 -23.29 -31.89 19.45
N GLY A 2 -22.62 -31.47 18.37
CA GLY A 2 -23.25 -30.91 17.17
C GLY A 2 -22.75 -29.51 16.82
N THR A 3 -21.51 -29.42 16.31
CA THR A 3 -21.11 -28.27 15.50
C THR A 3 -21.78 -28.35 14.12
N ASN A 4 -21.85 -27.20 13.47
CA ASN A 4 -21.56 -27.00 12.04
C ASN A 4 -22.74 -26.73 11.10
N GLY A 5 -22.66 -25.55 10.47
CA GLY A 5 -23.49 -25.10 9.37
C GLY A 5 -23.04 -23.73 8.84
N ASN A 6 -21.73 -23.48 8.75
CA ASN A 6 -21.19 -22.32 8.02
C ASN A 6 -21.33 -22.60 6.52
N ASN A 7 -22.36 -22.00 5.92
CA ASN A 7 -22.68 -22.13 4.51
C ASN A 7 -21.69 -21.30 3.68
N GLY A 8 -20.92 -21.95 2.82
CA GLY A 8 -19.98 -21.29 1.91
C GLY A 8 -20.63 -20.93 0.59
N THR A 9 -20.28 -19.76 0.05
CA THR A 9 -19.95 -19.53 -1.37
C THR A 9 -19.43 -18.09 -1.52
N SER A 10 -18.13 -17.96 -1.77
CA SER A 10 -17.58 -16.98 -2.71
C SER A 10 -17.91 -15.50 -2.45
N SER A 11 -17.60 -15.00 -1.26
CA SER A 11 -17.27 -13.58 -1.17
C SER A 11 -15.96 -13.43 -1.93
N THR A 12 -15.99 -12.85 -3.13
CA THR A 12 -14.84 -12.18 -3.72
C THR A 12 -14.44 -11.11 -2.73
N ASN A 13 -13.66 -11.51 -1.72
CA ASN A 13 -13.15 -10.64 -0.69
C ASN A 13 -12.49 -9.47 -1.41
N ASP A 14 -13.07 -8.28 -1.26
CA ASP A 14 -12.39 -7.02 -1.42
C ASP A 14 -11.16 -7.05 -0.50
N LEU A 15 -10.09 -7.64 -1.02
CA LEU A 15 -8.85 -7.81 -0.31
C LEU A 15 -8.27 -6.40 -0.17
N SER A 16 -8.38 -5.81 1.02
CA SER A 16 -7.91 -4.45 1.23
C SER A 16 -6.39 -4.37 1.12
N VAL A 17 -5.88 -3.20 0.72
CA VAL A 17 -4.44 -2.90 0.65
C VAL A 17 -3.62 -3.40 1.85
N PRO A 18 -4.00 -3.10 3.12
CA PRO A 18 -3.27 -3.62 4.28
C PRO A 18 -3.30 -5.15 4.38
N GLN A 19 -4.40 -5.81 4.01
CA GLN A 19 -4.48 -7.28 4.02
C GLN A 19 -3.63 -7.91 2.91
N ALA A 20 -3.62 -7.29 1.73
CA ALA A 20 -2.77 -7.71 0.63
C ALA A 20 -1.28 -7.62 1.02
N LEU A 21 -0.88 -6.52 1.67
CA LEU A 21 0.47 -6.35 2.20
C LEU A 21 0.81 -7.38 3.27
N GLU A 22 -0.12 -7.67 4.18
CA GLU A 22 0.08 -8.67 5.23
C GLU A 22 0.32 -10.05 4.62
N LEU A 23 -0.53 -10.49 3.69
CA LEU A 23 -0.37 -11.76 2.96
C LEU A 23 0.94 -11.82 2.16
N ALA A 24 1.27 -10.73 1.45
CA ALA A 24 2.51 -10.64 0.68
C ALA A 24 3.77 -10.72 1.55
N ARG A 25 3.69 -10.30 2.81
CA ARG A 25 4.81 -10.34 3.76
C ARG A 25 4.82 -11.60 4.60
N GLU A 26 3.67 -12.20 4.86
CA GLU A 26 3.51 -13.43 5.63
C GLU A 26 4.08 -14.63 4.87
N SER A 27 3.93 -14.68 3.55
CA SER A 27 4.45 -15.77 2.73
C SER A 27 4.74 -15.35 1.30
N GLU A 28 5.76 -15.98 0.69
CA GLU A 28 6.06 -15.84 -0.74
C GLU A 28 4.85 -16.24 -1.60
N GLN A 29 4.12 -17.28 -1.20
CA GLN A 29 2.87 -17.71 -1.87
C GLN A 29 1.76 -16.65 -1.78
N GLY A 30 1.74 -15.85 -0.71
CA GLY A 30 0.84 -14.72 -0.59
C GLY A 30 1.24 -13.57 -1.52
N ALA A 31 2.55 -13.34 -1.69
CA ALA A 31 3.06 -12.33 -2.63
C ALA A 31 2.82 -12.71 -4.09
N GLU A 32 2.84 -14.00 -4.41
CA GLU A 32 2.56 -14.55 -5.74
C GLU A 32 1.04 -14.65 -6.03
N ASN A 33 0.18 -14.35 -5.05
CA ASN A 33 -1.25 -14.46 -5.22
C ASN A 33 -1.79 -13.37 -6.17
N PRO A 34 -2.48 -13.71 -7.27
CA PRO A 34 -2.98 -12.72 -8.23
C PRO A 34 -4.01 -11.75 -7.64
N ALA A 35 -4.72 -12.10 -6.55
CA ALA A 35 -5.59 -11.16 -5.85
C ALA A 35 -4.78 -10.10 -5.08
N VAL A 36 -3.71 -10.53 -4.40
CA VAL A 36 -2.79 -9.65 -3.67
C VAL A 36 -2.08 -8.71 -4.65
N ILE A 37 -1.51 -9.28 -5.72
CA ILE A 37 -0.83 -8.52 -6.77
C ILE A 37 -1.75 -7.45 -7.35
N ARG A 38 -2.99 -7.82 -7.75
CA ARG A 38 -3.95 -6.84 -8.31
C ARG A 38 -4.27 -5.69 -7.38
N VAL A 39 -4.42 -5.95 -6.08
CA VAL A 39 -4.72 -4.91 -5.08
C VAL A 39 -3.52 -3.99 -4.87
N LEU A 40 -2.33 -4.57 -4.72
CA LEU A 40 -1.10 -3.81 -4.55
C LEU A 40 -0.78 -2.96 -5.77
N GLU A 41 -0.97 -3.50 -6.98
CA GLU A 41 -0.83 -2.80 -8.25
C GLU A 41 -1.84 -1.65 -8.39
N ASN A 42 -3.12 -1.89 -8.13
CA ASN A 42 -4.13 -0.84 -8.22
C ASN A 42 -3.87 0.31 -7.22
N ALA A 43 -3.45 -0.04 -6.01
CA ALA A 43 -3.09 0.94 -4.98
C ALA A 43 -1.88 1.77 -5.40
N ILE A 44 -0.81 1.13 -5.90
CA ILE A 44 0.38 1.86 -6.32
C ILE A 44 0.12 2.73 -7.56
N GLU A 45 -0.69 2.27 -8.51
CA GLU A 45 -1.11 3.05 -9.67
C GLU A 45 -1.90 4.30 -9.24
N THR A 46 -2.79 4.16 -8.25
CA THR A 46 -3.56 5.28 -7.70
C THR A 46 -2.64 6.30 -7.03
N ILE A 47 -1.69 5.85 -6.21
CA ILE A 47 -0.69 6.70 -5.55
C ILE A 47 0.17 7.40 -6.60
N TRP A 48 0.60 6.67 -7.63
CA TRP A 48 1.40 7.19 -8.72
C TRP A 48 0.66 8.21 -9.58
N GLY A 49 -0.63 7.99 -9.82
CA GLY A 49 -1.51 8.95 -10.50
C GLY A 49 -1.61 10.26 -9.73
N LYS A 50 -1.82 10.20 -8.41
CA LYS A 50 -1.83 11.39 -7.53
C LYS A 50 -0.48 12.09 -7.49
N LEU A 51 0.61 11.32 -7.37
CA LEU A 51 1.96 11.85 -7.41
C LEU A 51 2.28 12.58 -8.73
N GLN A 52 1.84 12.06 -9.87
CA GLN A 52 2.06 12.74 -11.15
C GLN A 52 1.16 13.97 -11.31
N ALA A 53 -0.07 13.92 -10.81
CA ALA A 53 -0.99 15.06 -10.85
C ALA A 53 -0.53 16.20 -9.94
N GLU A 54 -0.05 15.86 -8.73
CA GLU A 54 0.34 16.79 -7.69
C GLU A 54 1.72 16.45 -7.13
N PRO A 55 2.79 16.50 -7.95
CA PRO A 55 4.12 16.07 -7.55
C PRO A 55 4.62 16.82 -6.34
N THR A 56 4.19 18.08 -6.19
CA THR A 56 4.69 18.99 -5.17
C THR A 56 3.77 19.16 -3.95
N SER A 57 2.52 18.73 -4.03
CA SER A 57 1.51 18.99 -2.99
C SER A 57 1.00 17.71 -2.33
N TYR A 58 1.02 16.60 -3.06
CA TYR A 58 0.56 15.33 -2.54
C TYR A 58 1.54 14.73 -1.52
N VAL A 59 1.01 14.43 -0.33
CA VAL A 59 1.71 13.71 0.74
C VAL A 59 0.99 12.38 0.94
N MET A 60 1.73 11.29 0.82
CA MET A 60 1.19 9.94 1.04
C MET A 60 0.73 9.76 2.48
N THR A 61 -0.35 9.01 2.69
CA THR A 61 -0.73 8.52 4.01
C THR A 61 0.14 7.34 4.43
N ARG A 62 0.04 6.93 5.71
CA ARG A 62 0.77 5.75 6.22
C ARG A 62 0.47 4.47 5.43
N GLU A 63 -0.79 4.29 5.00
CA GLU A 63 -1.22 3.13 4.21
C GLU A 63 -0.60 3.15 2.81
N GLU A 64 -0.65 4.31 2.14
CA GLU A 64 -0.06 4.49 0.82
C GLU A 64 1.47 4.34 0.88
N PHE A 65 2.10 4.89 1.92
CA PHE A 65 3.53 4.74 2.16
C PHE A 65 3.94 3.27 2.35
N ALA A 66 3.10 2.44 2.99
CA ALA A 66 3.39 1.02 3.16
C ALA A 66 3.42 0.27 1.82
N VAL A 67 2.49 0.55 0.91
CA VAL A 67 2.49 0.01 -0.46
C VAL A 67 3.70 0.52 -1.23
N PHE A 68 3.94 1.82 -1.16
CA PHE A 68 5.06 2.45 -1.82
C PHE A 68 6.41 1.88 -1.36
N ASN A 69 6.53 1.62 -0.06
CA ASN A 69 7.71 1.00 0.54
C ASN A 69 7.88 -0.46 0.12
N TYR A 70 6.79 -1.21 -0.02
CA TYR A 70 6.82 -2.56 -0.56
C TYR A 70 7.41 -2.58 -1.98
N PHE A 71 7.02 -1.63 -2.83
CA PHE A 71 7.56 -1.48 -4.18
C PHE A 71 8.86 -0.65 -4.27
N GLN A 72 9.56 -0.38 -3.17
CA GLN A 72 10.74 0.49 -3.18
C GLN A 72 11.82 0.06 -4.18
N ARG A 73 12.04 -1.25 -4.37
CA ARG A 73 13.04 -1.77 -5.32
C ARG A 73 12.68 -1.49 -6.77
N ARG A 74 11.38 -1.44 -7.07
CA ARG A 74 10.89 -1.15 -8.42
C ARG A 74 10.96 0.34 -8.75
N PHE A 75 10.84 1.20 -7.74
CA PHE A 75 10.95 2.65 -7.85
C PHE A 75 12.33 3.18 -7.44
N GLU A 76 13.32 2.29 -7.26
CA GLU A 76 14.68 2.68 -6.92
C GLU A 76 15.28 3.48 -8.08
N GLY A 77 15.65 4.73 -7.82
CA GLY A 77 16.15 5.66 -8.84
C GLY A 77 15.10 6.55 -9.49
N HIS A 78 13.82 6.43 -9.13
CA HIS A 78 12.79 7.34 -9.65
C HIS A 78 12.72 8.63 -8.81
N GLU A 79 12.99 9.79 -9.42
CA GLU A 79 13.06 11.08 -8.69
C GLU A 79 11.75 11.42 -7.97
N LEU A 80 10.61 11.25 -8.63
CA LEU A 80 9.26 11.38 -8.05
C LEU A 80 9.06 10.51 -6.79
N ALA A 81 9.59 9.28 -6.79
CA ALA A 81 9.48 8.37 -5.65
C ALA A 81 10.34 8.83 -4.47
N VAL A 82 11.54 9.32 -4.76
CA VAL A 82 12.46 9.87 -3.76
C VAL A 82 11.88 11.16 -3.16
N ASP A 83 11.33 12.04 -4.00
CA ASP A 83 10.75 13.32 -3.57
C ASP A 83 9.49 13.10 -2.72
N ALA A 84 8.61 12.18 -3.13
CA ALA A 84 7.44 11.77 -2.35
C ALA A 84 7.81 11.27 -0.95
N ARG A 85 8.85 10.44 -0.86
CA ARG A 85 9.33 9.87 0.41
C ARG A 85 9.93 10.95 1.30
N ARG A 86 10.70 11.89 0.72
CA ARG A 86 11.22 13.05 1.46
C ARG A 86 10.09 13.90 2.01
N ARG A 87 9.06 14.21 1.21
CA ARG A 87 7.87 14.95 1.65
C ARG A 87 7.14 14.29 2.79
N TYR A 88 6.89 12.99 2.69
CA TYR A 88 6.23 12.26 3.77
C TYR A 88 7.01 12.39 5.09
N TRP A 89 8.34 12.28 5.05
CA TRP A 89 9.18 12.49 6.24
C TRP A 89 9.15 13.94 6.73
N ASP A 90 9.26 14.92 5.83
CA ASP A 90 9.23 16.35 6.14
C ASP A 90 7.91 16.75 6.82
N SER A 91 6.78 16.32 6.26
CA SER A 91 5.45 16.53 6.84
C SER A 91 5.28 15.84 8.20
N PHE A 92 5.93 14.68 8.41
CA PHE A 92 5.88 13.96 9.67
C PHE A 92 6.73 14.65 10.76
N GLN A 93 7.86 15.24 10.40
CA GLN A 93 8.75 15.95 11.34
C GLN A 93 8.23 17.35 11.71
N GLY A 94 7.68 18.09 10.76
CA GLY A 94 7.13 19.43 11.00
C GLY A 94 5.92 19.47 11.94
N SER A 95 5.27 18.32 12.18
CA SER A 95 4.13 18.22 13.10
C SER A 95 4.53 18.04 14.58
N THR A 96 5.83 18.03 14.90
CA THR A 96 6.32 17.73 16.28
C THR A 96 6.78 18.98 17.05
N GLU A 97 6.68 20.20 16.49
CA GLU A 97 7.06 21.46 17.19
C GLU A 97 5.87 22.41 17.42
N SER A 98 4.91 21.99 18.23
CA SER A 98 4.02 22.92 18.95
C SER A 98 3.57 22.29 20.26
N GLY A 99 4.33 22.59 21.31
CA GLY A 99 4.03 22.33 22.71
C GLY A 99 4.73 23.34 23.58
#